data_AF-A0ABD0YBL3-F1
#
_entry.id   AF-A0ABD0YBL3-F1
#
_cell.length_a   1.000
_cell.length_b   1.000
_cell.length_c   1.000
_cell.angle_alpha   90.00
_cell.angle_beta   90.00
_cell.angle_gamma   90.00
#
_symmetry.space_group_name_H-M   'P 1'
#
loop_
_entity.id
_entity.type
_entity.pdbx_description
1 polymer ?
#
loop_
_entity_poly.entity_id
_entity_poly.type
_entity_poly.pdbx_seq_one_letter_code
_entity_poly.pdbx_strand_id
1 'polypeptide(L)'
;MLSYFRIGSQVDKLTAMYAAIGLVIAALGINMMFNHYGFKAFVLGMQARASCISLVYRKCLRLSHKALGEASPGQIVNLVSNDVSRFDQVAFLGHYLWSAPLMCILMAIFLYQEVGLAMIPGIVVVLIVAPLQCEHKDFIVAT
;
A
#
# COMPACT_ATOMS: atom_id res chain seq x y z
N MET A 1 6.90 -23.10 16.52
CA MET A 1 6.43 -22.59 17.83
C MET A 1 5.12 -23.24 18.25
N LEU A 2 4.05 -23.21 17.42
CA LEU A 2 2.74 -23.78 17.80
C LEU A 2 2.77 -25.29 18.11
N SER A 3 3.66 -26.05 17.46
CA SER A 3 3.87 -27.48 17.76
C SER A 3 4.36 -27.75 19.18
N TYR A 4 5.04 -26.80 19.83
CA TYR A 4 5.50 -26.95 21.22
C TYR A 4 4.33 -27.06 22.21
N PHE A 5 3.23 -26.36 21.95
CA PHE A 5 2.05 -26.37 22.81
C PHE A 5 1.10 -27.56 22.57
N ARG A 6 1.43 -28.46 21.62
CA ARG A 6 0.63 -29.66 21.37
C ARG A 6 0.83 -30.68 22.50
N ILE A 7 -0.25 -31.26 22.99
CA ILE A 7 -0.21 -32.34 24.00
C ILE A 7 0.61 -33.52 23.42
N GLY A 8 1.67 -33.92 24.11
CA GLY A 8 2.61 -34.95 23.64
C GLY A 8 3.76 -34.45 22.75
N SER A 9 3.97 -33.13 22.67
CA SER A 9 5.10 -32.51 21.97
C SER A 9 6.45 -33.01 22.49
N GLN A 10 7.31 -33.45 21.57
CA GLN A 10 8.74 -33.77 21.83
C GLN A 10 9.65 -32.55 21.58
N VAL A 11 9.09 -31.37 21.34
CA VAL A 11 9.86 -30.18 21.02
C VAL A 11 10.54 -29.66 22.28
N ASP A 12 11.87 -29.61 22.26
CA ASP A 12 12.65 -29.09 23.37
C ASP A 12 12.42 -27.59 23.61
N LYS A 13 12.50 -27.18 24.88
CA LYS A 13 12.28 -25.78 25.31
C LYS A 13 13.25 -24.82 24.63
N LEU A 14 14.50 -25.21 24.45
CA LEU A 14 15.52 -24.37 23.81
C LEU A 14 15.17 -24.10 22.34
N THR A 15 14.70 -25.11 21.61
CA THR A 15 14.26 -24.99 20.22
C THR A 15 13.04 -24.06 20.10
N ALA A 16 12.08 -24.18 21.02
CA ALA A 16 10.93 -23.28 21.08
C ALA A 16 11.35 -21.83 21.37
N MET A 17 12.33 -21.62 22.26
CA MET A 17 12.87 -20.30 22.59
C MET A 17 13.59 -19.65 21.40
N TYR A 18 14.39 -20.41 20.65
CA TYR A 18 15.01 -19.89 19.42
C TYR A 18 13.98 -19.48 18.37
N ALA A 19 12.92 -20.29 18.18
CA ALA A 19 11.84 -19.94 17.25
C ALA A 19 11.10 -18.65 17.69
N ALA A 20 10.89 -18.45 18.99
CA ALA A 20 10.26 -17.24 19.52
C ALA A 20 11.13 -15.99 19.32
N ILE A 21 12.43 -16.09 19.63
CA ILE A 21 13.39 -14.99 19.40
C ILE A 21 13.46 -14.65 17.90
N GLY A 22 13.51 -15.66 17.03
CA GLY A 22 13.49 -15.47 15.58
C GLY A 22 12.25 -14.73 15.10
N LEU A 23 11.07 -15.06 15.63
CA LEU A 23 9.82 -14.37 15.32
C LEU A 23 9.83 -12.90 15.74
N VAL A 24 10.36 -12.60 16.94
CA VAL A 24 10.49 -11.22 17.43
C VAL A 24 11.44 -10.40 16.55
N ILE A 25 12.60 -10.97 16.21
CA ILE A 25 13.57 -10.31 15.32
C ILE A 25 12.96 -10.07 13.95
N ALA A 26 12.27 -11.05 13.38
CA ALA A 26 11.59 -10.91 12.10
C ALA A 26 10.51 -9.82 12.15
N ALA A 27 9.69 -9.79 13.21
CA ALA A 27 8.66 -8.76 13.39
C ALA A 27 9.26 -7.35 13.52
N LEU A 28 10.34 -7.19 14.30
CA LEU A 28 11.05 -5.92 14.41
C LEU A 28 11.66 -5.49 13.06
N GLY A 29 12.26 -6.43 12.33
CA GLY A 29 12.80 -6.20 10.99
C GLY A 29 11.73 -5.72 10.01
N ILE A 30 10.57 -6.39 9.97
CA ILE A 30 9.43 -6.00 9.13
C ILE A 30 8.97 -4.58 9.48
N ASN A 31 8.76 -4.28 10.76
CA ASN A 31 8.31 -2.96 11.19
C ASN A 31 9.32 -1.86 10.84
N MET A 32 10.61 -2.11 11.04
CA MET A 32 11.67 -1.16 10.73
C MET A 32 11.76 -0.89 9.23
N MET A 33 11.71 -1.95 8.41
CA MET A 33 11.69 -1.81 6.94
C MET A 33 10.45 -1.06 6.47
N PHE A 34 9.29 -1.36 7.04
CA PHE A 34 8.03 -0.70 6.71
C PHE A 34 8.06 0.80 7.02
N ASN A 35 8.52 1.18 8.22
CA ASN A 35 8.66 2.59 8.61
C ASN A 35 9.69 3.32 7.75
N HIS A 36 10.82 2.69 7.45
CA HIS A 36 11.85 3.27 6.58
C HIS A 36 11.33 3.49 5.16
N TYR A 37 10.60 2.52 4.62
CA TYR A 37 9.92 2.64 3.33
C TYR A 37 8.89 3.78 3.36
N GLY A 38 8.03 3.83 4.38
CA GLY A 38 7.02 4.88 4.53
C GLY A 38 7.63 6.28 4.58
N PHE A 39 8.71 6.46 5.35
CA PHE A 39 9.44 7.73 5.41
C PHE A 39 10.01 8.12 4.04
N LYS A 40 10.66 7.19 3.33
CA LYS A 40 11.20 7.46 2.00
C LYS A 40 10.10 7.81 0.99
N ALA A 41 9.00 7.06 0.98
CA ALA A 41 7.87 7.32 0.12
C ALA A 41 7.28 8.71 0.37
N PHE A 42 7.17 9.12 1.64
CA PHE A 42 6.71 10.46 2.01
C PHE A 42 7.64 11.56 1.51
N VAL A 43 8.96 11.42 1.73
CA VAL A 43 9.96 12.40 1.23
C VAL A 43 9.90 12.51 -0.30
N LEU A 44 9.81 11.38 -1.00
CA LEU A 44 9.70 11.35 -2.46
C LEU A 44 8.42 12.03 -2.95
N GLY A 45 7.29 11.75 -2.31
CA GLY A 45 6.01 12.40 -2.60
C GLY A 45 6.08 13.92 -2.46
N MET A 46 6.62 14.40 -1.34
CA MET A 46 6.77 15.83 -1.08
C MET A 46 7.67 16.52 -2.11
N GLN A 47 8.81 15.89 -2.45
CA GLN A 47 9.74 16.43 -3.44
C GLN A 47 9.12 16.49 -4.84
N ALA A 48 8.38 15.44 -5.24
CA ALA A 48 7.67 15.41 -6.50
C ALA A 48 6.60 16.49 -6.56
N ARG A 49 5.79 16.63 -5.51
CA ARG A 49 4.78 17.69 -5.35
C ARG A 49 5.39 19.09 -5.50
N ALA A 50 6.44 19.39 -4.72
CA ALA A 50 7.09 20.70 -4.75
C ALA A 50 7.71 21.01 -6.12
N SER A 51 8.32 20.01 -6.76
CA SER A 51 8.91 20.13 -8.10
C SER A 51 7.84 20.40 -9.17
N CYS A 52 6.72 19.68 -9.14
CA CYS A 52 5.60 19.90 -10.05
C CYS A 52 5.00 21.30 -9.89
N ILE A 53 4.77 21.77 -8.66
CA ILE A 53 4.29 23.13 -8.41
C ILE A 53 5.25 24.16 -9.01
N SER A 54 6.56 24.00 -8.80
CA SER A 54 7.57 24.91 -9.36
C SER A 54 7.57 24.91 -10.90
N LEU A 55 7.46 23.73 -11.52
CA LEU A 55 7.41 23.58 -12.97
C LEU A 55 6.16 24.23 -13.57
N VAL A 56 4.99 24.00 -12.98
CA VAL A 56 3.73 24.61 -13.40
C VAL A 56 3.85 26.13 -13.31
N TYR A 57 4.32 26.66 -12.18
CA TYR A 57 4.52 28.09 -12.00
C TYR A 57 5.45 28.71 -13.04
N ARG A 58 6.62 28.08 -13.29
CA ARG A 58 7.56 28.54 -14.34
C ARG A 58 6.94 28.51 -15.73
N LYS A 59 6.10 27.52 -16.03
CA LYS A 59 5.40 27.40 -17.31
C LYS A 59 4.38 28.53 -17.47
N CYS A 60 3.60 28.83 -16.43
CA CYS A 60 2.65 29.95 -16.43
C CYS A 60 3.34 31.29 -16.72
N LEU A 61 4.51 31.54 -16.14
CA LEU A 61 5.28 32.78 -16.36
C LEU A 61 5.86 32.91 -17.78
N ARG A 62 5.94 31.83 -18.56
CA ARG A 62 6.54 31.80 -19.90
C ARG A 62 5.51 31.68 -21.03
N LEU A 63 4.24 31.42 -20.73
CA LEU A 63 3.19 31.34 -21.74
C LEU A 63 2.76 32.74 -22.19
N SER A 64 2.46 32.88 -23.49
CA SER A 64 1.85 34.10 -24.01
C SER A 64 0.39 34.20 -23.56
N HIS A 65 -0.14 35.43 -23.45
CA HIS A 65 -1.54 35.68 -23.04
C HIS A 65 -2.59 34.91 -23.85
N LYS A 66 -2.30 34.59 -25.12
CA LYS A 66 -3.21 33.84 -26.01
C LYS A 66 -3.29 32.35 -25.64
N ALA A 67 -2.16 31.73 -25.29
CA ALA A 67 -2.11 30.35 -24.81
C ALA A 67 -2.52 30.24 -23.32
N LEU A 68 -2.34 31.30 -22.54
CA LEU A 68 -2.83 31.39 -21.16
C LEU A 68 -4.37 31.55 -21.10
N GLY A 69 -4.98 32.08 -22.16
CA GLY A 69 -6.44 32.16 -22.28
C GLY A 69 -7.12 30.80 -22.50
N GLU A 70 -6.41 29.82 -23.07
CA GLU A 70 -6.92 28.45 -23.28
C GLU A 70 -6.89 27.61 -21.98
N ALA A 71 -5.94 27.89 -21.08
CA ALA A 71 -5.88 27.32 -19.74
C ALA A 71 -6.18 28.41 -18.70
N SER A 72 -7.45 28.56 -18.35
CA SER A 72 -7.88 29.57 -17.38
C SER A 72 -7.08 29.44 -16.06
N PRO A 73 -6.75 30.54 -15.37
CA PRO A 73 -6.05 30.50 -14.09
C PRO A 73 -6.70 29.56 -13.06
N GLY A 74 -8.03 29.46 -13.08
CA GLY A 74 -8.80 28.55 -12.24
C GLY A 74 -8.54 27.07 -12.53
N GLN A 75 -8.38 26.67 -13.80
CA GLN A 75 -8.02 25.30 -14.17
C GLN A 75 -6.62 24.92 -13.67
N ILE A 76 -5.66 25.85 -13.71
CA ILE A 76 -4.29 25.62 -13.23
C ILE A 76 -4.28 25.45 -11.71
N VAL A 77 -5.01 26.30 -10.98
CA VAL A 77 -5.15 26.16 -9.52
C VAL A 77 -5.85 24.86 -9.17
N ASN A 78 -6.90 24.48 -9.91
CA ASN A 78 -7.61 23.21 -9.69
C ASN A 78 -6.69 22.01 -9.92
N LEU A 79 -5.89 22.02 -10.98
CA LEU A 79 -4.90 20.99 -11.28
C LEU A 79 -3.87 20.85 -10.14
N VAL A 80 -3.30 21.96 -9.68
CA VAL A 80 -2.30 21.92 -8.60
C VAL A 80 -2.92 21.44 -7.28
N SER A 81 -4.14 21.90 -6.97
CA SER A 81 -4.81 21.56 -5.72
C SER A 81 -5.37 20.14 -5.69
N ASN A 82 -5.84 19.60 -6.82
CA ASN A 82 -6.46 18.28 -6.87
C ASN A 82 -5.50 17.16 -7.29
N ASP A 83 -4.64 17.41 -8.27
CA ASP A 83 -3.81 16.36 -8.85
C ASP A 83 -2.44 16.32 -8.17
N VAL A 84 -1.77 17.48 -8.07
CA VAL A 84 -0.40 17.54 -7.53
C VAL A 84 -0.38 17.28 -6.01
N SER A 85 -1.47 17.58 -5.30
CA SER A 85 -1.62 17.26 -3.88
C SER A 85 -1.68 15.76 -3.59
N ARG A 86 -2.05 14.93 -4.58
CA ARG A 86 -2.17 13.46 -4.41
C ARG A 86 -0.85 12.71 -4.52
N PHE A 87 0.23 13.40 -4.91
CA PHE A 87 1.54 12.75 -5.16
C PHE A 87 2.10 12.07 -3.91
N ASP A 88 1.83 12.62 -2.73
CA ASP A 88 2.21 12.02 -1.44
C ASP A 88 1.57 10.63 -1.25
N GLN A 89 0.29 10.49 -1.60
CA GLN A 89 -0.43 9.23 -1.51
C GLN A 89 0.02 8.24 -2.57
N VAL A 90 0.24 8.70 -3.81
CA VAL A 90 0.67 7.85 -4.93
C VAL A 90 2.05 7.25 -4.66
N ALA A 91 2.98 8.03 -4.08
CA ALA A 91 4.32 7.55 -3.74
C ALA A 91 4.30 6.36 -2.76
N PHE A 92 3.31 6.33 -1.85
CA PHE A 92 3.13 5.24 -0.90
C PHE A 92 2.27 4.09 -1.46
N LEU A 93 1.10 4.41 -2.01
CA LEU A 93 0.13 3.41 -2.50
C LEU A 93 0.57 2.73 -3.79
N GLY A 94 1.41 3.37 -4.61
CA GLY A 94 1.88 2.79 -5.87
C GLY A 94 2.60 1.46 -5.70
N HIS A 95 3.32 1.27 -4.60
CA HIS A 95 3.95 -0.02 -4.30
C HIS A 95 2.94 -1.12 -3.92
N TYR A 96 1.83 -0.75 -3.28
CA TYR A 96 0.78 -1.71 -2.93
C TYR A 96 0.06 -2.25 -4.16
N LEU A 97 -0.03 -1.46 -5.24
CA LEU A 97 -0.75 -1.85 -6.46
C LEU A 97 -0.25 -3.17 -7.06
N TRP A 98 1.07 -3.40 -7.06
CA TRP A 98 1.66 -4.63 -7.60
C TRP A 98 2.06 -5.63 -6.51
N SER A 99 2.42 -5.16 -5.32
CA SER A 99 2.82 -6.07 -4.23
C SER A 99 1.64 -6.78 -3.59
N ALA A 100 0.46 -6.15 -3.47
CA ALA A 100 -0.71 -6.78 -2.86
C ALA A 100 -1.19 -8.03 -3.64
N PRO A 101 -1.33 -8.01 -4.98
CA PRO A 101 -1.66 -9.22 -5.74
C PRO A 101 -0.64 -10.35 -5.56
N LEU A 102 0.66 -10.02 -5.57
CA LEU A 102 1.71 -11.02 -5.34
C LEU A 102 1.62 -11.63 -3.94
N MET A 103 1.38 -10.81 -2.92
CA MET A 103 1.18 -11.28 -1.55
C MET A 103 -0.05 -12.18 -1.43
N CYS A 104 -1.17 -11.81 -2.06
CA CYS A 104 -2.36 -12.66 -2.09
C CYS A 104 -2.08 -14.05 -2.70
N ILE A 105 -1.31 -14.11 -3.79
CA ILE A 105 -0.92 -15.38 -4.41
C ILE A 105 -0.05 -16.21 -3.47
N LEU A 106 0.98 -15.61 -2.85
CA LEU A 106 1.84 -16.31 -1.91
C LEU A 106 1.07 -16.84 -0.70
N MET A 107 0.17 -16.04 -0.14
CA MET A 107 -0.70 -16.46 0.96
C MET A 107 -1.63 -17.60 0.55
N ALA A 108 -2.20 -17.56 -0.66
CA ALA A 108 -3.04 -18.65 -1.16
C ALA A 108 -2.24 -19.96 -1.33
N ILE A 109 -0.99 -19.88 -1.78
CA ILE A 109 -0.11 -21.05 -1.90
C ILE A 109 0.17 -21.65 -0.51
N PHE A 110 0.55 -20.83 0.48
CA PHE A 110 0.79 -21.33 1.84
C PHE A 110 -0.48 -21.91 2.47
N LEU A 111 -1.62 -21.25 2.27
CA LEU A 111 -2.90 -21.75 2.79
C LEU A 111 -3.27 -23.10 2.16
N TYR A 112 -3.06 -23.26 0.85
CA TYR A 112 -3.27 -24.54 0.18
C TYR A 112 -2.36 -25.65 0.72
N GLN A 113 -1.11 -25.33 1.07
CA GLN A 113 -0.19 -26.31 1.66
C GLN A 113 -0.64 -26.78 3.06
N GLU A 114 -1.23 -25.88 3.86
CA GLU A 114 -1.66 -26.19 5.23
C GLU A 114 -3.02 -26.89 5.30
N VAL A 115 -4.00 -26.49 4.47
CA VAL A 115 -5.39 -26.99 4.56
C VAL A 115 -5.97 -27.56 3.26
N GLY A 116 -5.19 -27.57 2.17
CA GLY A 116 -5.61 -28.10 0.87
C GLY A 116 -6.83 -27.36 0.30
N LEU A 117 -7.77 -28.12 -0.28
CA LEU A 117 -8.99 -27.57 -0.89
C LEU A 117 -9.97 -26.95 0.11
N ALA A 118 -9.79 -27.17 1.41
CA ALA A 118 -10.62 -26.53 2.43
C ALA A 118 -10.48 -24.99 2.47
N MET A 119 -9.47 -24.42 1.79
CA MET A 119 -9.31 -22.97 1.65
C MET A 119 -10.36 -22.31 0.74
N ILE A 120 -10.99 -23.07 -0.15
CA ILE A 120 -11.86 -22.54 -1.22
C ILE A 120 -12.99 -21.64 -0.67
N PRO A 121 -13.76 -22.03 0.37
CA PRO A 121 -14.80 -21.16 0.91
C PRO A 121 -14.26 -19.82 1.43
N GLY A 122 -13.06 -19.81 2.04
CA GLY A 122 -12.43 -18.59 2.52
C GLY A 122 -12.05 -17.64 1.39
N ILE A 123 -11.50 -18.17 0.29
CA ILE A 123 -11.18 -17.37 -0.90
C ILE A 123 -12.46 -16.81 -1.54
N VAL A 124 -13.53 -17.61 -1.65
CA VAL A 124 -14.82 -17.15 -2.18
C VAL A 124 -15.36 -15.96 -1.38
N VAL A 125 -15.30 -16.01 -0.05
CA VAL A 125 -15.72 -14.89 0.81
C VAL A 125 -14.89 -13.64 0.52
N VAL A 126 -13.57 -13.76 0.44
CA VAL A 126 -12.68 -12.62 0.14
C VAL A 126 -13.02 -12.01 -1.23
N LEU A 127 -13.27 -12.83 -2.24
CA LEU A 127 -13.62 -12.38 -3.60
C LEU A 127 -14.99 -11.70 -3.68
N ILE A 128 -15.92 -12.00 -2.78
CA ILE A 128 -17.21 -11.31 -2.68
C ILE A 128 -17.08 -10.00 -1.89
N VAL A 129 -16.34 -10.03 -0.78
CA VAL A 129 -16.22 -8.86 0.11
C VAL A 129 -15.37 -7.75 -0.52
N ALA A 130 -14.30 -8.09 -1.23
CA ALA A 130 -13.42 -7.09 -1.87
C ALA A 130 -14.15 -6.13 -2.84
N PRO A 131 -14.98 -6.58 -3.80
CA PRO A 131 -15.73 -5.68 -4.68
C PRO A 131 -16.80 -4.89 -3.92
N LEU A 132 -17.50 -5.50 -2.94
CA LEU A 132 -18.47 -4.80 -2.10
C LEU A 132 -17.85 -3.62 -1.35
N GLN A 133 -16.62 -3.77 -0.85
CA GLN A 133 -15.89 -2.67 -0.21
C GLN A 133 -15.50 -1.56 -1.18
N CYS A 134 -15.31 -1.87 -2.47
CA CYS A 134 -15.03 -0.87 -3.50
C CYS A 134 -16.28 -0.06 -3.81
N GLU A 135 -17.41 -0.73 -4.05
CA GLU A 135 -18.71 -0.08 -4.33
C GLU A 135 -19.16 0.83 -3.18
N HIS A 136 -18.91 0.44 -1.93
CA HIS A 136 -19.24 1.27 -0.77
C HIS A 136 -18.41 2.57 -0.71
N LYS A 137 -17.13 2.51 -1.12
CA LYS A 137 -16.29 3.72 -1.18
C LYS A 137 -16.77 4.67 -2.28
N ASP A 138 -17.21 4.13 -3.41
CA ASP A 138 -17.77 4.93 -4.50
C ASP A 138 -19.09 5.59 -4.09
N PHE A 139 -19.93 4.90 -3.29
CA PHE A 139 -21.16 5.47 -2.72
C PHE A 139 -20.90 6.63 -1.74
N ILE A 140 -19.90 6.50 -0.86
CA ILE A 140 -19.53 7.58 0.08
C ILE A 140 -18.90 8.78 -0.64
N VAL A 141 -18.12 8.55 -1.71
CA VAL A 141 -17.49 9.64 -2.49
C VAL A 141 -18.49 10.35 -3.42
N ALA A 142 -19.60 9.69 -3.78
CA ALA A 142 -20.66 10.25 -4.63
C ALA A 142 -21.77 10.99 -3.86
N THR A 143 -21.76 10.99 -2.53
CA THR A 143 -22.74 11.69 -1.66
C THR A 143 -22.09 12.88 -0.98
#